data_AF-A0A2E8A7A0-F1
#
_entry.id   AF-A0A2E8A7A0-F1
#
_cell.length_a   1.000
_cell.length_b   1.000
_cell.length_c   1.000
_cell.angle_alpha   90.00
_cell.angle_beta   90.00
_cell.angle_gamma   90.00
#
_symmetry.space_group_name_H-M   'P 1'
#
loop_
_entity.id
_entity.type
_entity.pdbx_description
1 polymer ?
#
loop_
_entity_poly.entity_id
_entity_poly.type
_entity_poly.pdbx_seq_one_letter_code
_entity_poly.pdbx_strand_id
1 'polypeptide(L)'
;MKTFLSHSLALLSLGLGIAHGAVVAVDPSQNLQTVINNANSGDDIILADGVYQSVLINNKSINISGISGTPQIAFLQVSNSPSVSQIKNIRITSDINSTTGLIQLNNCRVDGNINAFVSSIKLVNTTVVGNANFSGGEVGAKTIILRSSIGEKLSCDTENLKIFYSQIRYATMTGSSEIVGNVFDGRGIKEIGIDLAGATTFSDIYNNRIHNYRFNSLDDDIEKFIGIRIKQNASANIVNNLIYDIQDTAQTGTESKIAMGIFVEKTQGTKILGNIFWGIYANNLPSSVIGNTMIYAPNEKVSIANNAFWRSSNYDTMNWVSGGAINTDPIIGDPKFTDFNNEDFTLAMNSPCIDAGPPASQYNDHNGSRNDIGMFGGHNFIPDGRTTNKPIVLGLDVAPIAVPVGGTVTIESTGATVK
;
A
#
# COMPACT_ATOMS: atom_id res chain seq x y z
N MET A 1 -57.04 -54.64 8.78
CA MET A 1 -56.72 -53.22 8.47
C MET A 1 -55.22 -53.07 8.65
N LYS A 2 -54.50 -52.82 7.55
CA LYS A 2 -53.04 -52.90 7.46
C LYS A 2 -52.40 -51.59 7.91
N THR A 3 -51.35 -51.72 8.70
CA THR A 3 -50.34 -50.72 9.09
C THR A 3 -49.68 -50.09 7.88
N PHE A 4 -49.43 -48.77 7.91
CA PHE A 4 -48.59 -48.08 6.93
C PHE A 4 -47.30 -47.58 7.58
N LEU A 5 -46.21 -48.01 6.94
CA LEU A 5 -44.81 -47.80 7.24
C LEU A 5 -44.34 -46.42 6.75
N SER A 6 -43.45 -45.81 7.53
CA SER A 6 -42.63 -44.64 7.18
C SER A 6 -41.79 -44.87 5.91
N HIS A 7 -41.65 -43.85 5.08
CA HIS A 7 -40.67 -43.80 3.99
C HIS A 7 -39.79 -42.56 4.14
N SER A 8 -38.55 -42.78 4.56
CA SER A 8 -37.43 -41.86 4.44
C SER A 8 -36.94 -41.85 2.99
N LEU A 9 -36.88 -40.67 2.38
CA LEU A 9 -36.34 -40.48 1.02
C LEU A 9 -34.81 -40.40 1.10
N ALA A 10 -34.11 -41.44 0.66
CA ALA A 10 -32.68 -41.42 0.45
C ALA A 10 -32.38 -40.81 -0.93
N LEU A 11 -31.70 -39.66 -0.97
CA LEU A 11 -31.15 -39.11 -2.21
C LEU A 11 -29.76 -39.69 -2.42
N LEU A 12 -29.62 -40.55 -3.43
CA LEU A 12 -28.36 -41.10 -3.92
C LEU A 12 -27.82 -40.15 -4.99
N SER A 13 -26.72 -39.44 -4.73
CA SER A 13 -25.99 -38.68 -5.75
C SER A 13 -24.62 -39.32 -6.00
N LEU A 14 -24.53 -40.12 -7.06
CA LEU A 14 -23.27 -40.48 -7.72
C LEU A 14 -22.98 -39.39 -8.76
N GLY A 15 -22.02 -38.52 -8.45
CA GLY A 15 -21.49 -37.51 -9.37
C GLY A 15 -20.13 -37.08 -8.84
N LEU A 16 -19.12 -37.09 -9.72
CA LEU A 16 -17.72 -36.76 -9.43
C LEU A 16 -17.63 -35.47 -8.60
N GLY A 17 -17.40 -35.64 -7.30
CA GLY A 17 -17.36 -34.55 -6.34
C GLY A 17 -16.12 -33.71 -6.56
N ILE A 18 -16.29 -32.55 -7.20
CA ILE A 18 -15.51 -31.38 -6.78
C ILE A 18 -15.82 -31.22 -5.29
N ALA A 19 -14.84 -31.43 -4.43
CA ALA A 19 -15.02 -31.31 -2.99
C ALA A 19 -15.42 -29.86 -2.67
N HIS A 20 -16.73 -29.60 -2.57
CA HIS A 20 -17.24 -28.35 -2.04
C HIS A 20 -17.18 -28.49 -0.52
N GLY A 21 -16.49 -27.57 0.16
CA GLY A 21 -16.47 -27.52 1.62
C GLY A 21 -17.88 -27.42 2.18
N ALA A 22 -18.07 -27.90 3.40
CA ALA A 22 -19.37 -27.79 4.06
C ALA A 22 -19.68 -26.31 4.34
N VAL A 23 -20.95 -25.93 4.19
CA VAL A 23 -21.43 -24.59 4.56
C VAL A 23 -22.17 -24.69 5.89
N VAL A 24 -21.75 -23.91 6.88
CA VAL A 24 -22.30 -23.91 8.24
C VAL A 24 -22.70 -22.50 8.66
N ALA A 25 -23.99 -22.28 8.92
CA ALA A 25 -24.47 -21.03 9.50
C ALA A 25 -24.31 -21.04 11.03
N VAL A 26 -23.87 -19.92 11.61
CA VAL A 26 -23.61 -19.79 13.05
C VAL A 26 -24.28 -18.55 13.62
N ASP A 27 -25.09 -18.74 14.66
CA ASP A 27 -25.73 -17.67 15.44
C ASP A 27 -24.86 -17.24 16.64
N PRO A 28 -24.92 -15.97 17.12
CA PRO A 28 -24.13 -15.53 18.28
C PRO A 28 -24.37 -16.32 19.58
N SER A 29 -25.51 -16.99 19.72
CA SER A 29 -25.77 -17.90 20.84
C SER A 29 -24.94 -19.20 20.81
N GLN A 30 -24.35 -19.53 19.66
CA GLN A 30 -23.51 -20.71 19.47
C GLN A 30 -22.03 -20.40 19.74
N ASN A 31 -21.29 -21.41 20.22
CA ASN A 31 -19.85 -21.28 20.39
C ASN A 31 -19.13 -21.42 19.03
N LEU A 32 -18.71 -20.30 18.46
CA LEU A 32 -18.00 -20.27 17.17
C LEU A 32 -16.71 -21.07 17.19
N GLN A 33 -15.96 -21.12 18.30
CA GLN A 33 -14.74 -21.92 18.38
C GLN A 33 -15.03 -23.42 18.24
N THR A 34 -16.13 -23.91 18.83
CA THR A 34 -16.55 -25.31 18.66
C THR A 34 -16.86 -25.62 17.19
N VAL A 35 -17.53 -24.70 16.48
CA VAL A 35 -17.79 -24.87 15.04
C VAL A 35 -16.49 -24.92 14.24
N ILE A 36 -15.56 -23.99 14.51
CA ILE A 36 -14.23 -23.98 13.87
C ILE A 36 -13.44 -25.26 14.16
N ASN A 37 -13.50 -25.78 15.38
CA ASN A 37 -12.80 -27.02 15.74
C ASN A 37 -13.32 -28.22 14.94
N ASN A 38 -14.63 -28.28 14.69
CA ASN A 38 -15.28 -29.37 13.94
C ASN A 38 -15.20 -29.20 12.41
N ALA A 39 -14.92 -27.99 11.91
CA ALA A 39 -14.78 -27.71 10.49
C ALA A 39 -13.51 -28.34 9.89
N ASN A 40 -13.59 -28.74 8.63
CA ASN A 40 -12.48 -29.17 7.79
C ASN A 40 -11.91 -28.00 6.99
N SER A 41 -10.69 -28.16 6.46
CA SER A 41 -10.14 -27.17 5.53
C SER A 41 -11.00 -27.07 4.28
N GLY A 42 -11.30 -25.85 3.85
CA GLY A 42 -12.18 -25.53 2.73
C GLY A 42 -13.63 -25.26 3.11
N ASP A 43 -14.03 -25.51 4.36
CA ASP A 43 -15.39 -25.24 4.82
C ASP A 43 -15.69 -23.74 4.90
N ASP A 44 -16.95 -23.39 4.63
CA ASP A 44 -17.50 -22.04 4.72
C ASP A 44 -18.34 -21.89 6.01
N ILE A 45 -17.93 -20.99 6.88
CA ILE A 45 -18.67 -20.61 8.09
C ILE A 45 -19.33 -19.26 7.84
N ILE A 46 -20.66 -19.22 7.93
CA ILE A 46 -21.47 -18.02 7.71
C ILE A 46 -21.97 -17.51 9.05
N LEU A 47 -21.56 -16.31 9.45
CA LEU A 47 -21.92 -15.70 10.73
C LEU A 47 -23.14 -14.79 10.58
N ALA A 48 -24.16 -15.03 11.40
CA ALA A 48 -25.24 -14.08 11.61
C ALA A 48 -24.75 -12.82 12.35
N ASP A 49 -25.58 -11.78 12.34
CA ASP A 49 -25.26 -10.53 13.01
C ASP A 49 -25.18 -10.70 14.52
N GLY A 50 -24.06 -10.28 15.09
CA GLY A 50 -23.84 -10.24 16.53
C GLY A 50 -22.38 -10.25 16.93
N VAL A 51 -22.13 -10.54 18.20
CA VAL A 51 -20.80 -10.52 18.81
C VAL A 51 -20.37 -11.94 19.16
N TYR A 52 -19.21 -12.31 18.68
CA TYR A 52 -18.57 -13.59 18.89
C TYR A 52 -17.29 -13.39 19.70
N GLN A 53 -17.01 -14.35 20.58
CA GLN A 53 -15.78 -14.42 21.36
C GLN A 53 -14.53 -14.58 20.48
N SER A 54 -13.36 -14.49 21.10
CA SER A 54 -12.08 -14.73 20.43
C SER A 54 -12.01 -16.14 19.84
N VAL A 55 -11.39 -16.26 18.66
CA VAL A 55 -11.26 -17.54 17.94
C VAL A 55 -9.86 -17.80 17.42
N LEU A 56 -9.53 -19.09 17.32
CA LEU A 56 -8.31 -19.64 16.78
C LEU A 56 -8.63 -20.58 15.62
N ILE A 57 -8.04 -20.29 14.47
CA ILE A 57 -7.94 -21.18 13.30
C ILE A 57 -6.53 -21.77 13.34
N ASN A 58 -6.40 -23.07 13.61
CA ASN A 58 -5.09 -23.72 13.70
C ASN A 58 -5.06 -25.00 12.85
N ASN A 59 -3.97 -25.20 12.09
CA ASN A 59 -3.73 -26.38 11.24
C ASN A 59 -4.84 -26.62 10.19
N LYS A 60 -5.59 -25.58 9.83
CA LYS A 60 -6.66 -25.65 8.84
C LYS A 60 -6.82 -24.31 8.12
N SER A 61 -7.49 -24.36 6.97
CA SER A 61 -7.82 -23.19 6.18
C SER A 61 -9.33 -23.14 5.97
N ILE A 62 -10.00 -22.15 6.53
CA ILE A 62 -11.46 -22.05 6.46
C ILE A 62 -11.87 -20.67 5.97
N ASN A 63 -13.07 -20.58 5.43
CA ASN A 63 -13.66 -19.31 5.06
C ASN A 63 -14.66 -18.90 6.14
N ILE A 64 -14.59 -17.67 6.62
CA ILE A 64 -15.56 -17.10 7.55
C ILE A 64 -16.15 -15.84 6.92
N SER A 65 -17.46 -15.78 6.77
CA SER A 65 -18.16 -14.68 6.12
C SER A 65 -19.37 -14.19 6.90
N GLY A 66 -19.60 -12.87 6.94
CA GLY A 66 -20.84 -12.28 7.47
C GLY A 66 -21.94 -12.14 6.41
N ILE A 67 -23.21 -12.35 6.80
CA ILE A 67 -24.40 -12.31 5.92
C ILE A 67 -25.05 -10.93 5.78
N SER A 68 -25.04 -10.10 6.83
CA SER A 68 -25.52 -8.69 6.86
C SER A 68 -24.82 -7.97 8.03
N GLY A 69 -25.19 -6.74 8.43
CA GLY A 69 -24.91 -6.07 9.74
C GLY A 69 -23.47 -6.01 10.34
N THR A 70 -22.45 -6.56 9.69
CA THR A 70 -21.06 -6.69 10.14
C THR A 70 -20.92 -7.44 11.48
N PRO A 71 -20.94 -8.79 11.47
CA PRO A 71 -20.64 -9.60 12.64
C PRO A 71 -19.29 -9.22 13.26
N GLN A 72 -19.19 -9.34 14.57
CA GLN A 72 -18.04 -8.91 15.35
C GLN A 72 -17.35 -10.12 15.96
N ILE A 73 -16.05 -10.29 15.72
CA ILE A 73 -15.22 -11.26 16.43
C ILE A 73 -14.27 -10.48 17.33
N ALA A 74 -14.17 -10.89 18.60
CA ALA A 74 -13.35 -10.16 19.57
C ALA A 74 -11.88 -10.09 19.17
N PHE A 75 -11.28 -11.25 18.83
CA PHE A 75 -9.88 -11.41 18.43
C PHE A 75 -9.77 -12.63 17.52
N LEU A 76 -8.90 -12.58 16.52
CA LEU A 76 -8.69 -13.68 15.58
C LEU A 76 -7.22 -14.10 15.56
N GLN A 77 -6.97 -15.39 15.81
CA GLN A 77 -5.66 -16.00 15.57
C GLN A 77 -5.74 -17.00 14.42
N VAL A 78 -4.77 -16.94 13.50
CA VAL A 78 -4.62 -17.88 12.40
C VAL A 78 -3.21 -18.45 12.39
N SER A 79 -3.08 -19.74 12.68
CA SER A 79 -1.78 -20.40 12.81
C SER A 79 -1.69 -21.65 11.94
N ASN A 80 -0.54 -21.87 11.30
CA ASN A 80 -0.24 -23.09 10.55
C ASN A 80 -1.28 -23.45 9.47
N SER A 81 -1.84 -22.46 8.78
CA SER A 81 -2.85 -22.72 7.75
C SER A 81 -2.18 -23.29 6.48
N PRO A 82 -2.58 -24.47 5.99
CA PRO A 82 -1.97 -25.10 4.82
C PRO A 82 -2.31 -24.37 3.49
N SER A 83 -3.29 -23.47 3.51
CA SER A 83 -3.74 -22.67 2.38
C SER A 83 -4.43 -21.39 2.89
N VAL A 84 -5.02 -20.59 2.00
CA VAL A 84 -5.65 -19.32 2.36
C VAL A 84 -6.90 -19.53 3.22
N SER A 85 -6.95 -18.93 4.41
CA SER A 85 -8.21 -18.68 5.14
C SER A 85 -8.80 -17.34 4.70
N GLN A 86 -10.04 -17.34 4.22
CA GLN A 86 -10.71 -16.11 3.78
C GLN A 86 -11.65 -15.59 4.86
N ILE A 87 -11.45 -14.35 5.29
CA ILE A 87 -12.36 -13.66 6.22
C ILE A 87 -13.04 -12.53 5.44
N LYS A 88 -14.38 -12.48 5.47
CA LYS A 88 -15.16 -11.54 4.67
C LYS A 88 -16.27 -10.88 5.48
N ASN A 89 -16.48 -9.57 5.29
CA ASN A 89 -17.60 -8.81 5.87
C ASN A 89 -17.68 -8.90 7.40
N ILE A 90 -16.53 -8.91 8.09
CA ILE A 90 -16.45 -9.07 9.54
C ILE A 90 -15.67 -7.90 10.15
N ARG A 91 -16.11 -7.47 11.33
CA ARG A 91 -15.36 -6.56 12.19
C ARG A 91 -14.61 -7.38 13.24
N ILE A 92 -13.29 -7.22 13.32
CA ILE A 92 -12.49 -7.69 14.43
C ILE A 92 -12.31 -6.53 15.41
N THR A 93 -12.78 -6.66 16.64
CA THR A 93 -12.81 -5.53 17.61
C THR A 93 -11.49 -5.37 18.38
N SER A 94 -10.53 -6.26 18.16
CA SER A 94 -9.17 -6.23 18.72
C SER A 94 -8.18 -6.57 17.60
N ASP A 95 -7.12 -7.29 17.94
CA ASP A 95 -6.05 -7.67 17.02
C ASP A 95 -6.39 -8.91 16.16
N ILE A 96 -5.71 -9.01 15.03
CA ILE A 96 -5.50 -10.26 14.30
C ILE A 96 -4.05 -10.68 14.44
N ASN A 97 -3.81 -11.90 14.89
CA ASN A 97 -2.47 -12.49 14.90
C ASN A 97 -2.40 -13.65 13.91
N SER A 98 -1.37 -13.66 13.06
CA SER A 98 -1.09 -14.79 12.18
C SER A 98 0.36 -15.22 12.26
N THR A 99 0.57 -16.53 12.33
CA THR A 99 1.89 -17.16 12.33
C THR A 99 1.85 -18.30 11.33
N THR A 100 2.79 -18.33 10.38
CA THR A 100 2.85 -19.39 9.35
C THR A 100 1.53 -19.64 8.62
N GLY A 101 0.71 -18.59 8.45
CA GLY A 101 -0.61 -18.64 7.85
C GLY A 101 -0.69 -17.88 6.52
N LEU A 102 -1.63 -18.28 5.67
CA LEU A 102 -2.09 -17.46 4.56
C LEU A 102 -3.48 -16.91 4.91
N ILE A 103 -3.61 -15.59 5.02
CA ILE A 103 -4.87 -14.96 5.39
C ILE A 103 -5.28 -13.91 4.37
N GLN A 104 -6.55 -13.93 3.97
CA GLN A 104 -7.15 -12.92 3.11
C GLN A 104 -8.33 -12.26 3.80
N LEU A 105 -8.27 -10.94 3.96
CA LEU A 105 -9.37 -10.12 4.48
C LEU A 105 -10.03 -9.39 3.31
N ASN A 106 -11.35 -9.53 3.18
CA ASN A 106 -12.13 -8.81 2.18
C ASN A 106 -13.27 -8.05 2.85
N ASN A 107 -13.34 -6.74 2.65
CA ASN A 107 -14.40 -5.91 3.21
C ASN A 107 -14.51 -6.06 4.74
N CYS A 108 -13.36 -6.12 5.41
CA CYS A 108 -13.27 -6.28 6.86
C CYS A 108 -12.87 -4.97 7.54
N ARG A 109 -13.13 -4.90 8.84
CA ARG A 109 -12.59 -3.85 9.72
C ARG A 109 -11.85 -4.50 10.88
N VAL A 110 -10.65 -4.04 11.19
CA VAL A 110 -9.86 -4.44 12.35
C VAL A 110 -9.64 -3.21 13.22
N ASP A 111 -10.22 -3.18 14.41
CA ASP A 111 -10.10 -2.03 15.33
C ASP A 111 -8.74 -2.01 16.04
N GLY A 112 -8.08 -3.17 16.18
CA GLY A 112 -6.72 -3.29 16.68
C GLY A 112 -5.67 -3.33 15.58
N ASN A 113 -4.60 -4.06 15.86
CA ASN A 113 -3.47 -4.29 14.97
C ASN A 113 -3.66 -5.58 14.15
N ILE A 114 -2.94 -5.69 13.04
CA ILE A 114 -2.66 -6.98 12.41
C ILE A 114 -1.19 -7.30 12.59
N ASN A 115 -0.89 -8.44 13.21
CA ASN A 115 0.46 -8.96 13.38
C ASN A 115 0.58 -10.29 12.64
N ALA A 116 1.08 -10.27 11.40
CA ALA A 116 1.25 -11.45 10.56
C ALA A 116 2.74 -11.77 10.39
N PHE A 117 3.24 -12.74 11.14
CA PHE A 117 4.66 -13.12 11.12
C PHE A 117 4.87 -14.41 10.34
N VAL A 118 5.89 -14.43 9.47
CA VAL A 118 6.18 -15.54 8.54
C VAL A 118 4.92 -15.97 7.77
N SER A 119 4.13 -14.99 7.32
CA SER A 119 2.76 -15.20 6.83
C SER A 119 2.51 -14.38 5.58
N SER A 120 1.76 -14.95 4.62
CA SER A 120 1.26 -14.17 3.48
C SER A 120 -0.09 -13.55 3.81
N ILE A 121 -0.25 -12.26 3.51
CA ILE A 121 -1.47 -11.54 3.82
C ILE A 121 -1.98 -10.77 2.60
N LYS A 122 -3.29 -10.84 2.39
CA LYS A 122 -3.99 -10.04 1.38
C LYS A 122 -5.12 -9.25 2.02
N LEU A 123 -5.04 -7.94 1.95
CA LEU A 123 -6.07 -7.00 2.37
C LEU A 123 -6.76 -6.43 1.14
N VAL A 124 -8.07 -6.62 1.05
CA VAL A 124 -8.90 -6.04 -0.02
C VAL A 124 -10.05 -5.29 0.63
N ASN A 125 -10.20 -4.00 0.30
CA ASN A 125 -11.25 -3.16 0.87
C ASN A 125 -11.32 -3.25 2.41
N THR A 126 -10.18 -3.37 3.07
CA THR A 126 -10.10 -3.65 4.50
C THR A 126 -9.57 -2.44 5.25
N THR A 127 -10.19 -2.10 6.37
CA THR A 127 -9.72 -1.04 7.26
C THR A 127 -9.01 -1.64 8.46
N VAL A 128 -7.75 -1.28 8.68
CA VAL A 128 -6.98 -1.56 9.90
C VAL A 128 -6.82 -0.23 10.63
N VAL A 129 -7.40 -0.13 11.83
CA VAL A 129 -7.34 1.11 12.62
C VAL A 129 -5.97 1.27 13.26
N GLY A 130 -5.39 0.18 13.78
CA GLY A 130 -4.07 0.17 14.40
C GLY A 130 -2.93 -0.03 13.41
N ASN A 131 -1.88 -0.68 13.89
CA ASN A 131 -0.68 -0.99 13.11
C ASN A 131 -0.87 -2.25 12.27
N ALA A 132 -0.12 -2.32 11.17
CA ALA A 132 -0.01 -3.49 10.33
C ALA A 132 1.45 -3.95 10.30
N ASN A 133 1.74 -5.07 10.95
CA ASN A 133 3.07 -5.63 11.09
C ASN A 133 3.14 -6.95 10.34
N PHE A 134 3.85 -6.95 9.21
CA PHE A 134 3.93 -8.10 8.30
C PHE A 134 5.39 -8.52 8.15
N SER A 135 5.71 -9.74 8.57
CA SER A 135 7.03 -10.30 8.34
C SER A 135 7.01 -11.54 7.46
N GLY A 136 7.99 -11.65 6.57
CA GLY A 136 8.13 -12.77 5.64
C GLY A 136 8.98 -13.91 6.18
N GLY A 137 9.86 -13.66 7.15
CA GLY A 137 10.83 -14.65 7.61
C GLY A 137 11.76 -15.11 6.47
N GLU A 138 12.29 -16.34 6.55
CA GLU A 138 13.26 -16.88 5.60
C GLU A 138 12.67 -17.33 4.25
N VAL A 139 11.34 -17.24 4.03
CA VAL A 139 10.70 -17.77 2.82
C VAL A 139 9.54 -16.90 2.33
N GLY A 140 9.73 -16.23 1.18
CA GLY A 140 8.74 -16.05 0.10
C GLY A 140 7.32 -15.53 0.39
N ALA A 141 7.05 -15.05 1.61
CA ALA A 141 5.74 -14.54 1.98
C ALA A 141 5.40 -13.30 1.15
N LYS A 142 4.14 -13.19 0.74
CA LYS A 142 3.66 -12.10 -0.11
C LYS A 142 2.64 -11.26 0.65
N THR A 143 2.76 -9.94 0.50
CA THR A 143 1.80 -8.99 1.07
C THR A 143 1.12 -8.22 -0.06
N ILE A 144 -0.21 -8.19 -0.04
CA ILE A 144 -1.01 -7.39 -0.98
C ILE A 144 -1.98 -6.53 -0.19
N ILE A 145 -1.94 -5.23 -0.41
CA ILE A 145 -2.81 -4.23 0.22
C ILE A 145 -3.51 -3.48 -0.91
N LEU A 146 -4.79 -3.78 -1.13
CA LEU A 146 -5.57 -3.22 -2.22
C LEU A 146 -6.78 -2.46 -1.68
N ARG A 147 -6.90 -1.19 -2.06
CA ARG A 147 -8.01 -0.30 -1.64
C ARG A 147 -8.32 -0.39 -0.15
N SER A 148 -7.26 -0.51 0.64
CA SER A 148 -7.36 -0.73 2.08
C SER A 148 -6.85 0.50 2.83
N SER A 149 -7.14 0.57 4.12
CA SER A 149 -6.68 1.65 4.99
C SER A 149 -5.85 1.08 6.15
N ILE A 150 -4.70 1.69 6.42
CA ILE A 150 -3.89 1.42 7.61
C ILE A 150 -3.78 2.73 8.39
N GLY A 151 -4.45 2.75 9.54
CA GLY A 151 -4.58 3.94 10.38
C GLY A 151 -3.28 4.34 11.04
N GLU A 152 -2.42 3.40 11.44
CA GLU A 152 -1.13 3.70 12.06
C GLU A 152 0.04 3.27 11.17
N LYS A 153 1.07 2.63 11.74
CA LYS A 153 2.27 2.26 11.00
C LYS A 153 2.03 0.99 10.18
N LEU A 154 2.47 0.99 8.92
CA LEU A 154 2.76 -0.23 8.16
C LEU A 154 4.24 -0.59 8.34
N SER A 155 4.53 -1.74 8.92
CA SER A 155 5.89 -2.32 8.98
C SER A 155 5.89 -3.62 8.17
N CYS A 156 6.67 -3.68 7.10
CA CYS A 156 6.64 -4.83 6.19
C CYS A 156 8.03 -5.25 5.71
N ASP A 157 8.42 -6.50 5.97
CA ASP A 157 9.69 -7.07 5.46
C ASP A 157 9.49 -8.25 4.48
N THR A 158 8.24 -8.48 4.05
CA THR A 158 7.90 -9.56 3.10
C THR A 158 8.46 -9.28 1.71
N GLU A 159 8.80 -10.34 0.97
CA GLU A 159 9.16 -10.22 -0.44
C GLU A 159 7.91 -9.92 -1.30
N ASN A 160 8.05 -9.00 -2.28
CA ASN A 160 6.99 -8.64 -3.22
C ASN A 160 5.74 -8.03 -2.56
N LEU A 161 5.95 -7.00 -1.73
CA LEU A 161 4.88 -6.16 -1.20
C LEU A 161 4.19 -5.38 -2.33
N LYS A 162 2.86 -5.45 -2.41
CA LYS A 162 2.06 -4.64 -3.34
C LYS A 162 1.06 -3.78 -2.58
N ILE A 163 1.15 -2.46 -2.76
CA ILE A 163 0.23 -1.49 -2.17
C ILE A 163 -0.42 -0.70 -3.29
N PHE A 164 -1.71 -0.88 -3.48
CA PHE A 164 -2.45 -0.27 -4.58
C PHE A 164 -3.68 0.47 -4.08
N TYR A 165 -3.81 1.73 -4.50
CA TYR A 165 -5.01 2.56 -4.32
C TYR A 165 -5.50 2.64 -2.87
N SER A 166 -4.58 2.56 -1.91
CA SER A 166 -4.82 2.46 -0.48
C SER A 166 -4.51 3.77 0.25
N GLN A 167 -4.93 3.86 1.50
CA GLN A 167 -4.62 4.97 2.42
C GLN A 167 -3.74 4.46 3.56
N ILE A 168 -2.55 5.02 3.73
CA ILE A 168 -1.56 4.58 4.71
C ILE A 168 -1.11 5.81 5.50
N ARG A 169 -0.95 5.73 6.83
CA ARG A 169 -0.40 6.88 7.57
C ARG A 169 1.08 7.06 7.31
N TYR A 170 1.86 6.00 7.50
CA TYR A 170 3.30 5.96 7.23
C TYR A 170 3.80 4.52 7.22
N ALA A 171 4.92 4.26 6.55
CA ALA A 171 5.44 2.92 6.35
C ALA A 171 6.96 2.80 6.49
N THR A 172 7.40 1.68 7.05
CA THR A 172 8.78 1.19 6.95
C THR A 172 8.76 -0.14 6.23
N MET A 173 9.61 -0.30 5.21
CA MET A 173 9.66 -1.55 4.47
C MET A 173 11.05 -1.93 3.98
N THR A 174 11.23 -3.25 3.82
CA THR A 174 12.41 -3.88 3.22
C THR A 174 11.98 -4.95 2.22
N GLY A 175 12.87 -5.36 1.33
CA GLY A 175 12.55 -6.29 0.25
C GLY A 175 12.05 -5.59 -1.02
N SER A 176 11.42 -6.34 -1.92
CA SER A 176 10.84 -5.78 -3.16
C SER A 176 9.42 -5.25 -2.92
N SER A 177 9.10 -4.06 -3.44
CA SER A 177 7.75 -3.51 -3.34
C SER A 177 7.28 -2.72 -4.55
N GLU A 178 5.97 -2.75 -4.80
CA GLU A 178 5.27 -1.94 -5.79
C GLU A 178 4.19 -1.10 -5.08
N ILE A 179 4.29 0.22 -5.18
CA ILE A 179 3.48 1.19 -4.42
C ILE A 179 2.85 2.16 -5.41
N VAL A 180 1.60 1.91 -5.78
CA VAL A 180 0.92 2.64 -6.87
C VAL A 180 -0.38 3.29 -6.45
N GLY A 181 -0.53 4.58 -6.76
CA GLY A 181 -1.82 5.27 -6.67
C GLY A 181 -2.34 5.46 -5.25
N ASN A 182 -1.48 5.37 -4.22
CA ASN A 182 -1.86 5.43 -2.81
C ASN A 182 -1.89 6.87 -2.28
N VAL A 183 -2.52 7.06 -1.12
CA VAL A 183 -2.36 8.26 -0.30
C VAL A 183 -1.60 7.87 0.96
N PHE A 184 -0.47 8.51 1.17
CA PHE A 184 0.31 8.52 2.40
C PHE A 184 0.04 9.85 3.11
N ASP A 185 -0.77 9.83 4.16
CA ASP A 185 -1.17 11.02 4.92
C ASP A 185 -0.65 10.91 6.36
N GLY A 186 0.35 11.72 6.69
CA GLY A 186 0.92 11.75 8.03
C GLY A 186 -0.09 12.12 9.11
N ARG A 187 -1.17 12.85 8.75
CA ARG A 187 -2.14 13.42 9.69
C ARG A 187 -1.46 14.32 10.73
N GLY A 188 -0.50 15.13 10.29
CA GLY A 188 0.24 16.07 11.10
C GLY A 188 1.20 15.39 12.09
N ILE A 189 1.97 14.41 11.64
CA ILE A 189 3.03 13.78 12.45
C ILE A 189 4.42 14.16 11.94
N LYS A 190 5.43 13.91 12.77
CA LYS A 190 6.84 14.12 12.44
C LYS A 190 7.56 12.91 11.84
N GLU A 191 6.85 11.85 11.51
CA GLU A 191 7.44 10.62 10.96
C GLU A 191 7.81 10.75 9.46
N ILE A 192 8.29 9.63 8.91
CA ILE A 192 8.64 9.49 7.49
C ILE A 192 7.52 8.75 6.77
N GLY A 193 7.05 9.28 5.65
CA GLY A 193 5.94 8.67 4.90
C GLY A 193 6.25 7.28 4.36
N ILE A 194 7.31 7.16 3.58
CA ILE A 194 7.82 5.88 3.07
C ILE A 194 9.30 5.76 3.42
N ASP A 195 9.66 4.82 4.29
CA ASP A 195 11.04 4.57 4.73
C ASP A 195 11.57 3.23 4.20
N LEU A 196 12.56 3.27 3.30
CA LEU A 196 13.18 2.12 2.68
C LEU A 196 14.59 1.89 3.22
N ALA A 197 14.89 0.65 3.61
CA ALA A 197 16.19 0.29 4.17
C ALA A 197 16.70 -1.07 3.69
N GLY A 198 18.01 -1.23 3.58
CA GLY A 198 18.68 -2.50 3.30
C GLY A 198 19.11 -2.66 1.84
N ALA A 199 20.27 -3.28 1.63
CA ALA A 199 20.93 -3.35 0.31
C ALA A 199 20.17 -4.22 -0.72
N THR A 200 19.25 -5.07 -0.28
CA THR A 200 18.40 -5.92 -1.12
C THR A 200 17.02 -5.31 -1.35
N THR A 201 16.75 -4.13 -0.79
CA THR A 201 15.45 -3.45 -0.90
C THR A 201 15.38 -2.65 -2.19
N PHE A 202 14.28 -2.85 -2.92
CA PHE A 202 13.97 -2.14 -4.13
C PHE A 202 12.48 -1.82 -4.18
N SER A 203 12.13 -0.56 -4.49
CA SER A 203 10.74 -0.14 -4.57
C SER A 203 10.42 0.64 -5.83
N ASP A 204 9.33 0.27 -6.48
CA ASP A 204 8.65 1.09 -7.47
C ASP A 204 7.56 1.92 -6.77
N ILE A 205 7.69 3.25 -6.80
CA ILE A 205 6.82 4.21 -6.11
C ILE A 205 6.22 5.15 -7.15
N TYR A 206 5.00 4.84 -7.57
CA TYR A 206 4.34 5.51 -8.70
C TYR A 206 3.01 6.16 -8.32
N ASN A 207 2.79 7.39 -8.80
CA ASN A 207 1.48 8.02 -8.78
C ASN A 207 0.87 8.14 -7.36
N ASN A 208 1.70 8.23 -6.32
CA ASN A 208 1.23 8.36 -4.94
C ASN A 208 1.09 9.84 -4.56
N ARG A 209 0.16 10.12 -3.65
CA ARG A 209 0.05 11.38 -2.91
C ARG A 209 0.67 11.19 -1.53
N ILE A 210 1.72 11.91 -1.19
CA ILE A 210 2.50 11.76 0.04
C ILE A 210 2.55 13.11 0.74
N HIS A 211 1.87 13.26 1.87
CA HIS A 211 1.68 14.58 2.46
C HIS A 211 1.43 14.60 3.97
N ASN A 212 1.42 15.83 4.51
CA ASN A 212 0.99 16.14 5.88
C ASN A 212 1.88 15.49 6.96
N TYR A 213 3.18 15.36 6.65
CA TYR A 213 4.24 15.07 7.61
C TYR A 213 4.74 16.39 8.17
N ARG A 214 3.85 17.04 8.92
CA ARG A 214 4.03 18.39 9.43
C ARG A 214 3.70 18.48 10.91
N PHE A 215 4.56 19.15 11.66
CA PHE A 215 4.37 19.35 13.09
C PHE A 215 5.12 20.62 13.53
N ASN A 216 4.74 21.16 14.68
CA ASN A 216 5.49 22.22 15.35
C ASN A 216 6.24 21.57 16.50
N SER A 217 7.42 21.01 16.22
CA SER A 217 8.16 20.20 17.20
C SER A 217 9.14 21.05 18.00
N LEU A 218 9.02 21.06 19.32
CA LEU A 218 9.97 21.77 20.18
C LEU A 218 11.15 20.89 20.62
N ASP A 219 11.25 19.68 20.07
CA ASP A 219 12.24 18.67 20.42
C ASP A 219 13.45 18.73 19.47
N ASP A 220 14.58 18.14 19.89
CA ASP A 220 15.69 17.85 18.98
C ASP A 220 15.31 16.71 18.03
N ASP A 221 14.94 17.04 16.79
CA ASP A 221 14.52 16.05 15.79
C ASP A 221 15.63 15.69 14.81
N ILE A 222 15.86 14.38 14.67
CA ILE A 222 16.84 13.81 13.75
C ILE A 222 16.14 12.80 12.84
N GLU A 223 16.29 12.97 11.52
CA GLU A 223 15.71 12.07 10.51
C GLU A 223 14.17 11.95 10.62
N LYS A 224 13.51 13.10 10.68
CA LYS A 224 12.06 13.27 10.82
C LYS A 224 11.54 14.22 9.74
N PHE A 225 10.23 14.29 9.55
CA PHE A 225 9.61 15.15 8.53
C PHE A 225 10.15 14.86 7.12
N ILE A 226 9.98 13.61 6.66
CA ILE A 226 10.45 13.19 5.34
C ILE A 226 9.31 12.51 4.58
N GLY A 227 9.11 12.87 3.31
CA GLY A 227 8.12 12.20 2.46
C GLY A 227 8.56 10.77 2.14
N ILE A 228 9.70 10.64 1.48
CA ILE A 228 10.30 9.34 1.13
C ILE A 228 11.77 9.31 1.55
N ARG A 229 12.20 8.26 2.25
CA ARG A 229 13.60 8.03 2.60
C ARG A 229 14.15 6.76 1.98
N ILE A 230 15.38 6.85 1.44
CA ILE A 230 16.19 5.74 0.95
C ILE A 230 17.48 5.68 1.77
N LYS A 231 17.69 4.59 2.52
CA LYS A 231 18.91 4.41 3.33
C LYS A 231 19.49 3.01 3.23
N GLN A 232 20.69 2.85 3.77
CA GLN A 232 21.37 1.55 3.89
C GLN A 232 21.49 0.79 2.55
N ASN A 233 21.75 1.52 1.46
CA ASN A 233 21.86 0.98 0.10
C ASN A 233 20.56 0.42 -0.50
N ALA A 234 19.38 0.78 0.01
CA ALA A 234 18.13 0.53 -0.70
C ALA A 234 18.12 1.25 -2.07
N SER A 235 17.23 0.86 -2.96
CA SER A 235 17.07 1.41 -4.31
C SER A 235 15.60 1.68 -4.61
N ALA A 236 15.31 2.64 -5.50
CA ALA A 236 13.92 2.96 -5.84
C ALA A 236 13.75 3.66 -7.19
N ASN A 237 12.61 3.43 -7.84
CA ASN A 237 12.09 4.31 -8.87
C ASN A 237 10.94 5.13 -8.27
N ILE A 238 11.14 6.44 -8.14
CA ILE A 238 10.19 7.38 -7.57
C ILE A 238 9.67 8.25 -8.71
N VAL A 239 8.52 7.86 -9.28
CA VAL A 239 8.02 8.47 -10.52
C VAL A 239 6.59 8.99 -10.36
N ASN A 240 6.34 10.19 -10.87
CA ASN A 240 4.99 10.76 -10.94
C ASN A 240 4.30 10.87 -9.58
N ASN A 241 5.01 11.13 -8.48
CA ASN A 241 4.38 11.33 -7.18
C ASN A 241 4.06 12.81 -6.93
N LEU A 242 3.12 13.03 -6.02
CA LEU A 242 2.72 14.33 -5.47
C LEU A 242 3.22 14.38 -4.02
N ILE A 243 4.22 15.22 -3.72
CA ILE A 243 4.93 15.19 -2.43
C ILE A 243 4.91 16.59 -1.81
N TYR A 244 4.19 16.78 -0.69
CA TYR A 244 3.98 18.12 -0.16
C TYR A 244 3.59 18.18 1.32
N ASP A 245 3.53 19.37 1.90
CA ASP A 245 3.23 19.59 3.32
C ASP A 245 4.13 18.75 4.23
N ILE A 246 5.44 18.84 3.99
CA ILE A 246 6.49 18.18 4.77
C ILE A 246 7.32 19.28 5.42
N GLN A 247 6.98 19.59 6.66
CA GLN A 247 7.49 20.79 7.29
C GLN A 247 7.69 20.63 8.79
N ASP A 248 8.80 21.16 9.27
CA ASP A 248 8.92 21.54 10.68
C ASP A 248 8.67 23.05 10.78
N THR A 249 7.66 23.39 11.57
CA THR A 249 7.26 24.80 11.75
C THR A 249 7.84 25.42 13.00
N ALA A 250 8.53 24.64 13.83
CA ALA A 250 9.18 25.13 15.03
C ALA A 250 10.40 25.99 14.72
N GLN A 251 10.79 26.82 15.69
CA GLN A 251 11.91 27.76 15.57
C GLN A 251 13.04 27.42 16.55
N THR A 252 13.01 26.23 17.14
CA THR A 252 13.82 25.83 18.29
C THR A 252 14.11 24.35 18.24
N GLY A 253 15.34 23.94 18.55
CA GLY A 253 15.77 22.54 18.58
C GLY A 253 17.08 22.36 17.83
N THR A 254 17.81 21.29 18.16
CA THR A 254 18.95 20.81 17.38
C THR A 254 18.45 19.83 16.32
N GLU A 255 18.12 20.38 15.17
CA GLU A 255 17.54 19.62 14.06
C GLU A 255 18.64 19.05 13.16
N SER A 256 18.41 17.86 12.56
CA SER A 256 19.28 17.34 11.50
C SER A 256 18.56 16.33 10.61
N LYS A 257 18.79 16.42 9.29
CA LYS A 257 18.13 15.58 8.27
C LYS A 257 16.61 15.67 8.37
N ILE A 258 16.07 16.88 8.38
CA ILE A 258 14.61 17.13 8.46
C ILE A 258 14.05 17.91 7.27
N ALA A 259 12.73 17.92 7.15
CA ALA A 259 11.96 18.68 6.17
C ALA A 259 12.46 18.46 4.73
N MET A 260 12.32 17.21 4.28
CA MET A 260 12.71 16.80 2.93
C MET A 260 11.59 16.06 2.22
N GLY A 261 11.31 16.43 0.97
CA GLY A 261 10.38 15.67 0.14
C GLY A 261 10.90 14.26 -0.08
N ILE A 262 12.14 14.17 -0.58
CA ILE A 262 12.87 12.91 -0.73
C ILE A 262 14.25 13.04 -0.10
N PHE A 263 14.61 12.07 0.74
CA PHE A 263 15.94 11.95 1.32
C PHE A 263 16.60 10.64 0.88
N VAL A 264 17.59 10.73 0.00
CA VAL A 264 18.48 9.63 -0.34
C VAL A 264 19.75 9.78 0.47
N GLU A 265 19.92 8.95 1.50
CA GLU A 265 21.14 8.92 2.30
C GLU A 265 22.24 8.14 1.58
N LYS A 266 21.89 6.95 1.09
CA LYS A 266 22.80 6.06 0.36
C LYS A 266 21.99 5.03 -0.43
N THR A 267 22.35 4.83 -1.70
CA THR A 267 21.59 3.99 -2.64
C THR A 267 22.49 3.12 -3.52
N GLN A 268 21.94 2.02 -4.04
CA GLN A 268 22.52 1.28 -5.17
C GLN A 268 22.03 1.76 -6.54
N GLY A 269 21.00 2.59 -6.55
CA GLY A 269 20.36 3.11 -7.76
C GLY A 269 19.01 3.73 -7.39
N THR A 270 18.87 5.04 -7.52
CA THR A 270 17.60 5.72 -7.30
C THR A 270 17.28 6.65 -8.46
N LYS A 271 16.07 6.52 -9.02
CA LYS A 271 15.53 7.45 -10.03
C LYS A 271 14.43 8.28 -9.41
N ILE A 272 14.46 9.59 -9.63
CA ILE A 272 13.47 10.55 -9.15
C ILE A 272 12.99 11.36 -10.35
N LEU A 273 11.85 10.97 -10.91
CA LEU A 273 11.38 11.48 -12.21
C LEU A 273 9.93 11.97 -12.16
N GLY A 274 9.60 13.09 -12.79
CA GLY A 274 8.19 13.43 -13.00
C GLY A 274 7.39 13.74 -11.74
N ASN A 275 8.03 14.00 -10.59
CA ASN A 275 7.31 14.29 -9.34
C ASN A 275 7.02 15.79 -9.20
N ILE A 276 5.96 16.14 -8.46
CA ILE A 276 5.62 17.53 -8.09
C ILE A 276 5.85 17.73 -6.59
N PHE A 277 6.53 18.83 -6.24
CA PHE A 277 6.87 19.21 -4.86
C PHE A 277 6.37 20.61 -4.51
N TRP A 278 5.79 20.79 -3.31
CA TRP A 278 5.52 22.11 -2.71
C TRP A 278 5.32 22.00 -1.19
N GLY A 279 5.31 23.12 -0.46
CA GLY A 279 5.01 23.12 0.98
C GLY A 279 6.05 22.33 1.79
N ILE A 280 7.31 22.38 1.36
CA ILE A 280 8.44 21.72 2.03
C ILE A 280 9.35 22.79 2.60
N TYR A 281 9.50 22.83 3.93
CA TYR A 281 10.42 23.73 4.60
C TYR A 281 10.67 23.37 6.06
N ALA A 282 11.80 23.80 6.61
CA ALA A 282 12.01 23.91 8.05
C ALA A 282 12.30 25.37 8.40
N ASN A 283 11.72 25.86 9.50
CA ASN A 283 12.01 27.19 10.00
C ASN A 283 13.35 27.22 10.74
N ASN A 284 14.16 28.26 10.51
CA ASN A 284 15.43 28.51 11.22
C ASN A 284 16.49 27.40 11.16
N LEU A 285 16.37 26.41 10.25
CA LEU A 285 17.40 25.40 10.06
C LEU A 285 18.70 26.04 9.57
N PRO A 286 19.84 25.91 10.30
CA PRO A 286 21.11 26.48 9.87
C PRO A 286 21.56 25.88 8.53
N SER A 287 22.15 26.68 7.65
CA SER A 287 22.60 26.21 6.32
C SER A 287 23.69 25.13 6.36
N SER A 288 24.35 24.95 7.51
CA SER A 288 25.33 23.87 7.74
C SER A 288 24.69 22.51 8.03
N VAL A 289 23.39 22.48 8.31
CA VAL A 289 22.63 21.29 8.65
C VAL A 289 21.97 20.72 7.40
N ILE A 290 22.01 19.40 7.25
CA ILE A 290 21.30 18.70 6.18
C ILE A 290 19.79 18.80 6.44
N GLY A 291 19.02 19.26 5.47
CA GLY A 291 17.57 19.35 5.55
C GLY A 291 17.03 20.53 4.75
N ASN A 292 15.76 20.87 4.97
CA ASN A 292 15.10 22.03 4.37
C ASN A 292 15.31 22.11 2.84
N THR A 293 15.03 21.02 2.14
CA THR A 293 15.25 20.88 0.70
C THR A 293 14.22 19.95 0.10
N MET A 294 13.75 20.20 -1.13
CA MET A 294 12.72 19.35 -1.74
C MET A 294 13.27 17.94 -2.01
N ILE A 295 14.53 17.84 -2.44
CA ILE A 295 15.26 16.58 -2.60
C ILE A 295 16.68 16.72 -2.04
N TYR A 296 17.06 15.83 -1.13
CA TYR A 296 18.46 15.61 -0.78
C TYR A 296 18.92 14.28 -1.35
N ALA A 297 20.00 14.27 -2.13
CA ALA A 297 20.59 13.03 -2.63
C ALA A 297 22.08 13.17 -2.98
N PRO A 298 22.90 12.11 -2.79
CA PRO A 298 24.27 12.06 -3.26
C PRO A 298 24.33 12.05 -4.80
N ASN A 299 25.46 12.48 -5.36
CA ASN A 299 25.67 12.43 -6.82
C ASN A 299 25.74 10.99 -7.37
N GLU A 300 26.33 10.07 -6.60
CA GLU A 300 26.56 8.71 -7.06
C GLU A 300 25.27 7.90 -7.13
N LYS A 301 25.02 7.29 -8.30
CA LYS A 301 23.91 6.33 -8.53
C LYS A 301 22.51 6.93 -8.33
N VAL A 302 22.38 8.25 -8.43
CA VAL A 302 21.08 8.94 -8.41
C VAL A 302 20.85 9.64 -9.74
N SER A 303 19.63 9.56 -10.26
CA SER A 303 19.19 10.33 -11.43
C SER A 303 17.94 11.12 -11.08
N ILE A 304 18.00 12.44 -11.25
CA ILE A 304 16.88 13.36 -10.96
C ILE A 304 16.57 14.12 -12.23
N ALA A 305 15.35 13.99 -12.75
CA ALA A 305 14.95 14.69 -13.97
C ALA A 305 13.46 15.00 -14.03
N ASN A 306 13.10 16.07 -14.75
CA ASN A 306 11.71 16.39 -15.09
C ASN A 306 10.78 16.46 -13.86
N ASN A 307 11.28 16.96 -12.73
CA ASN A 307 10.46 17.20 -11.55
C ASN A 307 9.97 18.66 -11.55
N ALA A 308 8.77 18.90 -11.03
CA ALA A 308 8.23 20.23 -10.82
C ALA A 308 8.40 20.66 -9.37
N PHE A 309 8.96 21.85 -9.17
CA PHE A 309 9.19 22.46 -7.87
C PHE A 309 8.39 23.75 -7.80
N TRP A 310 7.37 23.75 -6.95
CA TRP A 310 6.47 24.88 -6.77
C TRP A 310 6.63 25.45 -5.37
N ARG A 311 6.88 26.76 -5.32
CA ARG A 311 6.80 27.54 -4.08
C ARG A 311 5.39 28.06 -3.94
N SER A 312 4.57 27.30 -3.24
CA SER A 312 3.17 27.64 -2.94
C SER A 312 3.08 28.76 -1.88
N SER A 313 4.13 28.94 -1.08
CA SER A 313 4.25 29.98 -0.06
C SER A 313 5.65 30.57 -0.01
N ASN A 314 5.81 31.70 0.71
CA ASN A 314 7.13 32.32 0.94
C ASN A 314 8.01 31.50 1.91
N TYR A 315 7.43 30.55 2.65
CA TYR A 315 8.16 29.69 3.57
C TYR A 315 8.83 28.52 2.85
N ASP A 316 8.26 28.08 1.72
CA ASP A 316 8.78 26.97 0.93
C ASP A 316 10.26 27.18 0.60
N THR A 317 11.05 26.13 0.80
CA THR A 317 12.49 26.16 0.60
C THR A 317 12.86 26.60 -0.81
N MET A 318 13.96 27.36 -0.92
CA MET A 318 14.60 27.69 -2.19
C MET A 318 15.60 26.62 -2.65
N ASN A 319 15.88 25.63 -1.80
CA ASN A 319 16.74 24.51 -2.13
C ASN A 319 15.90 23.40 -2.75
N TRP A 320 15.91 23.30 -4.08
CA TRP A 320 15.18 22.22 -4.76
C TRP A 320 15.91 20.89 -4.67
N VAL A 321 17.22 20.91 -4.90
CA VAL A 321 18.08 19.72 -4.85
C VAL A 321 19.37 20.04 -4.11
N SER A 322 19.78 19.15 -3.21
CA SER A 322 21.00 19.25 -2.40
C SER A 322 21.69 17.89 -2.26
N GLY A 323 22.89 17.83 -1.70
CA GLY A 323 23.65 16.58 -1.49
C GLY A 323 24.58 16.18 -2.65
N GLY A 324 24.57 16.93 -3.75
CA GLY A 324 25.49 16.78 -4.88
C GLY A 324 24.87 16.13 -6.12
N ALA A 325 23.67 15.56 -6.03
CA ALA A 325 22.92 15.09 -7.20
C ALA A 325 22.60 16.23 -8.18
N ILE A 326 22.71 15.92 -9.48
CA ILE A 326 22.36 16.85 -10.55
C ILE A 326 20.90 16.65 -10.92
N ASN A 327 20.18 17.77 -11.03
CA ASN A 327 18.80 17.83 -11.48
C ASN A 327 18.73 18.33 -12.92
N THR A 328 18.13 17.54 -13.82
CA THR A 328 18.01 17.90 -15.24
C THR A 328 16.57 18.21 -15.62
N ASP A 329 16.39 19.21 -16.48
CA ASP A 329 15.08 19.65 -16.98
C ASP A 329 14.02 19.91 -15.88
N PRO A 330 14.33 20.66 -14.81
CA PRO A 330 13.35 20.97 -13.79
C PRO A 330 12.29 21.94 -14.32
N ILE A 331 11.06 21.80 -13.82
CA ILE A 331 10.03 22.82 -13.93
C ILE A 331 10.00 23.62 -12.64
N ILE A 332 10.18 24.93 -12.74
CA ILE A 332 10.11 25.84 -11.60
C ILE A 332 8.88 26.70 -11.79
N GLY A 333 7.84 26.46 -11.00
CA GLY A 333 6.58 27.21 -11.11
C GLY A 333 5.36 26.42 -10.66
N ASP A 334 4.23 27.11 -10.66
CA ASP A 334 2.93 26.56 -10.32
C ASP A 334 2.53 25.44 -11.31
N PRO A 335 2.22 24.22 -10.83
CA PRO A 335 1.74 23.12 -11.65
C PRO A 335 0.34 23.36 -12.23
N LYS A 336 -0.39 24.38 -11.77
CA LYS A 336 -1.74 24.75 -12.19
C LYS A 336 -2.72 23.60 -12.10
N PHE A 337 -3.01 23.18 -10.87
CA PHE A 337 -4.08 22.23 -10.61
C PHE A 337 -5.46 22.83 -10.95
N THR A 338 -6.39 21.99 -11.40
CA THR A 338 -7.76 22.37 -11.77
C THR A 338 -8.54 22.94 -10.60
N ASP A 339 -8.44 22.31 -9.42
CA ASP A 339 -9.12 22.75 -8.20
C ASP A 339 -8.33 22.33 -6.94
N PHE A 340 -7.20 23.03 -6.73
CA PHE A 340 -6.28 22.80 -5.62
C PHE A 340 -6.96 22.84 -4.24
N ASN A 341 -7.95 23.71 -4.04
CA ASN A 341 -8.61 23.90 -2.75
C ASN A 341 -9.53 22.75 -2.36
N ASN A 342 -10.02 21.99 -3.35
CA ASN A 342 -10.87 20.82 -3.16
C ASN A 342 -10.12 19.49 -3.35
N GLU A 343 -8.79 19.52 -3.28
CA GLU A 343 -7.90 18.36 -3.47
C GLU A 343 -8.00 17.68 -4.85
N ASP A 344 -8.44 18.42 -5.87
CA ASP A 344 -8.33 17.99 -7.27
C ASP A 344 -6.98 18.42 -7.82
N PHE A 345 -6.07 17.47 -7.91
CA PHE A 345 -4.71 17.66 -8.42
C PHE A 345 -4.57 17.28 -9.89
N THR A 346 -5.67 17.19 -10.65
CA THR A 346 -5.57 17.09 -12.11
C THR A 346 -5.01 18.39 -12.69
N LEU A 347 -4.30 18.30 -13.82
CA LEU A 347 -3.63 19.45 -14.41
C LEU A 347 -4.60 20.27 -15.27
N ALA A 348 -4.60 21.58 -15.10
CA ALA A 348 -5.31 22.48 -16.01
C ALA A 348 -4.64 22.46 -17.40
N MET A 349 -5.41 22.72 -18.46
CA MET A 349 -4.96 22.65 -19.87
C MET A 349 -3.71 23.50 -20.18
N ASN A 350 -3.46 24.58 -19.44
CA ASN A 350 -2.30 25.45 -19.62
C ASN A 350 -1.19 25.21 -18.58
N SER A 351 -1.21 24.07 -17.90
CA SER A 351 -0.20 23.65 -16.94
C SER A 351 1.16 23.50 -17.63
N PRO A 352 2.27 23.94 -16.99
CA PRO A 352 3.60 23.64 -17.48
C PRO A 352 3.97 22.15 -17.35
N CYS A 353 3.20 21.38 -16.55
CA CYS A 353 3.48 19.97 -16.27
C CYS A 353 2.91 19.02 -17.33
N ILE A 354 2.11 19.51 -18.28
CA ILE A 354 1.58 18.71 -19.39
C ILE A 354 2.70 18.36 -20.39
N ASP A 355 2.80 17.10 -20.79
CA ASP A 355 3.78 16.59 -21.77
C ASP A 355 5.25 16.95 -21.44
N ALA A 356 5.57 17.16 -20.17
CA ALA A 356 6.85 17.71 -19.73
C ALA A 356 7.73 16.74 -18.92
N GLY A 357 7.21 15.54 -18.64
CA GLY A 357 7.89 14.48 -17.90
C GLY A 357 9.00 13.78 -18.69
N PRO A 358 9.49 12.63 -18.22
CA PRO A 358 10.53 11.87 -18.91
C PRO A 358 10.16 11.55 -20.37
N PRO A 359 11.05 11.78 -21.35
CA PRO A 359 10.71 11.68 -22.78
C PRO A 359 10.73 10.24 -23.34
N ALA A 360 11.22 9.26 -22.57
CA ALA A 360 11.29 7.89 -23.05
C ALA A 360 9.88 7.28 -23.11
N SER A 361 9.58 6.55 -24.18
CA SER A 361 8.25 6.00 -24.47
C SER A 361 7.68 5.10 -23.36
N GLN A 362 8.55 4.48 -22.56
CA GLN A 362 8.15 3.68 -21.40
C GLN A 362 7.47 4.50 -20.28
N TYR A 363 7.48 5.84 -20.37
CA TYR A 363 6.80 6.72 -19.43
C TYR A 363 5.57 7.40 -20.03
N ASN A 364 5.29 7.23 -21.32
CA ASN A 364 4.19 7.92 -22.00
C ASN A 364 2.85 7.75 -21.27
N ASP A 365 2.00 8.75 -21.39
CA ASP A 365 0.65 8.67 -20.84
C ASP A 365 -0.17 7.59 -21.55
N HIS A 366 -1.30 7.22 -20.96
CA HIS A 366 -2.22 6.20 -21.49
C HIS A 366 -2.71 6.46 -22.93
N ASN A 367 -2.72 7.72 -23.37
CA ASN A 367 -3.10 8.12 -24.73
C ASN A 367 -1.90 8.09 -25.72
N GLY A 368 -0.69 7.75 -25.25
CA GLY A 368 0.53 7.72 -26.03
C GLY A 368 1.32 9.03 -26.09
N SER A 369 0.83 10.13 -25.50
CA SER A 369 1.55 11.41 -25.42
C SER A 369 2.74 11.31 -24.45
N ARG A 370 3.57 12.35 -24.39
CA ARG A 370 4.72 12.37 -23.49
C ARG A 370 4.19 12.46 -22.06
N ASN A 371 4.83 11.79 -21.12
CA ASN A 371 4.43 11.76 -19.72
C ASN A 371 4.08 13.15 -19.15
N ASP A 372 2.87 13.31 -18.62
CA ASP A 372 2.53 14.43 -17.73
C ASP A 372 3.27 14.30 -16.38
N ILE A 373 3.74 15.40 -15.79
CA ILE A 373 4.38 15.37 -14.46
C ILE A 373 3.30 15.32 -13.36
N GLY A 374 3.50 14.46 -12.36
CA GLY A 374 2.63 14.34 -11.18
C GLY A 374 1.73 13.10 -11.18
N MET A 375 0.86 12.98 -10.18
CA MET A 375 0.18 11.72 -9.84
C MET A 375 -0.81 11.16 -10.86
N PHE A 376 -1.13 11.90 -11.91
CA PHE A 376 -1.98 11.45 -13.00
C PHE A 376 -1.23 11.22 -14.31
N GLY A 377 0.10 11.38 -14.30
CA GLY A 377 0.95 11.14 -15.45
C GLY A 377 1.36 9.69 -15.63
N GLY A 378 1.75 9.37 -16.84
CA GLY A 378 2.20 8.05 -17.29
C GLY A 378 1.07 7.03 -17.38
N HIS A 379 1.47 5.76 -17.38
CA HIS A 379 0.60 4.61 -17.61
C HIS A 379 0.77 3.50 -16.55
N ASN A 380 1.57 3.75 -15.52
CA ASN A 380 1.83 2.81 -14.43
C ASN A 380 0.73 2.78 -13.36
N PHE A 381 -0.45 3.35 -13.63
CA PHE A 381 -1.58 3.40 -12.70
C PHE A 381 -2.90 3.22 -13.45
N ILE A 382 -3.95 2.82 -12.75
CA ILE A 382 -5.32 2.76 -13.28
C ILE A 382 -6.02 4.06 -12.87
N PRO A 383 -6.49 4.90 -13.81
CA PRO A 383 -7.11 6.19 -13.48
C PRO A 383 -8.25 6.12 -12.47
N ASP A 384 -9.10 5.10 -12.58
CA ASP A 384 -10.21 4.84 -11.66
C ASP A 384 -9.89 3.74 -10.62
N GLY A 385 -8.61 3.39 -10.39
CA GLY A 385 -8.23 2.25 -9.53
C GLY A 385 -8.77 2.30 -8.09
N ARG A 386 -9.09 3.49 -7.59
CA ARG A 386 -9.73 3.69 -6.27
C ARG A 386 -11.23 3.42 -6.24
N THR A 387 -11.90 3.42 -7.37
CA THR A 387 -13.37 3.37 -7.47
C THR A 387 -13.88 2.27 -8.39
N THR A 388 -13.03 1.76 -9.28
CA THR A 388 -13.38 0.78 -10.28
C THR A 388 -13.92 -0.51 -9.68
N ASN A 389 -14.88 -1.10 -10.39
CA ASN A 389 -15.38 -2.45 -10.10
C ASN A 389 -14.71 -3.50 -11.00
N LYS A 390 -13.83 -3.09 -11.91
CA LYS A 390 -13.07 -4.01 -12.77
C LYS A 390 -11.96 -4.69 -11.95
N PRO A 391 -11.53 -5.89 -12.34
CA PRO A 391 -10.35 -6.50 -11.74
C PRO A 391 -9.13 -5.59 -11.85
N ILE A 392 -8.40 -5.43 -10.75
CA ILE A 392 -7.12 -4.73 -10.73
C ILE A 392 -6.03 -5.78 -10.89
N VAL A 393 -5.21 -5.63 -11.93
CA VAL A 393 -4.09 -6.54 -12.20
C VAL A 393 -3.06 -6.40 -11.09
N LEU A 394 -2.74 -7.52 -10.44
CA LEU A 394 -1.76 -7.64 -9.37
C LEU A 394 -0.45 -8.26 -9.85
N GLY A 395 -0.39 -8.78 -11.07
CA GLY A 395 0.80 -9.36 -11.66
C GLY A 395 0.54 -9.83 -13.08
N LEU A 396 1.58 -9.76 -13.91
CA LEU A 396 1.59 -10.24 -15.29
C LEU A 396 2.79 -11.15 -15.48
N ASP A 397 2.56 -12.35 -15.98
CA ASP A 397 3.60 -13.27 -16.43
C ASP A 397 3.53 -13.35 -17.94
N VAL A 398 4.66 -13.08 -18.60
CA VAL A 398 4.75 -13.09 -20.07
C VAL A 398 5.75 -14.16 -20.49
N ALA A 399 5.29 -15.09 -21.33
CA ALA A 399 6.14 -16.15 -21.84
C ALA A 399 5.81 -16.47 -23.32
N PRO A 400 6.82 -16.59 -24.20
CA PRO A 400 8.24 -16.24 -23.98
C PRO A 400 8.46 -14.71 -24.05
N ILE A 401 9.46 -14.19 -23.33
CA ILE A 401 9.75 -12.72 -23.30
C ILE A 401 10.18 -12.12 -24.66
N ALA A 402 10.51 -12.96 -25.64
CA ALA A 402 10.82 -12.55 -27.00
C ALA A 402 10.32 -13.62 -27.98
N VAL A 403 9.77 -13.16 -29.10
CA VAL A 403 9.36 -14.01 -30.22
C VAL A 403 9.85 -13.43 -31.54
N PRO A 404 10.14 -14.26 -32.56
CA PRO A 404 10.34 -13.77 -33.91
C PRO A 404 9.07 -13.09 -34.43
N VAL A 405 9.22 -12.28 -35.48
CA VAL A 405 8.08 -11.65 -36.18
C VAL A 405 7.07 -12.73 -36.61
N GLY A 406 5.82 -12.59 -36.18
CA GLY A 406 4.75 -13.59 -36.42
C GLY A 406 4.65 -14.70 -35.36
N GLY A 407 5.51 -14.70 -34.33
CA GLY A 407 5.41 -15.59 -33.18
C GLY A 407 4.32 -15.16 -32.18
N THR A 408 3.98 -16.06 -31.26
CA THR A 408 2.94 -15.84 -30.25
C THR A 408 3.53 -15.69 -28.85
N VAL A 409 3.08 -14.67 -28.13
CA VAL A 409 3.33 -14.47 -26.71
C VAL A 409 2.07 -14.80 -25.93
N THR A 410 2.24 -15.50 -24.82
CA THR A 410 1.19 -15.67 -23.80
C THR A 410 1.41 -14.67 -22.68
N ILE A 411 0.35 -13.97 -22.30
CA ILE A 411 0.31 -13.08 -21.14
C ILE A 411 -0.71 -13.67 -20.17
N GLU A 412 -0.25 -14.07 -19.00
CA GLU A 412 -1.10 -14.49 -17.89
C GLU A 412 -1.18 -13.35 -16.88
N SER A 413 -2.40 -13.03 -16.43
CA SER A 413 -2.62 -11.94 -15.47
C SER A 413 -3.29 -12.47 -14.20
N THR A 414 -2.73 -12.14 -13.04
CA THR A 414 -3.42 -12.32 -11.76
C THR A 414 -4.13 -11.03 -11.40
N GLY A 415 -5.45 -11.06 -11.18
CA GLY A 415 -6.25 -9.90 -10.79
C GLY A 415 -6.86 -10.04 -9.39
N ALA A 416 -7.25 -8.92 -8.78
CA ALA A 416 -8.14 -8.90 -7.62
C ALA A 416 -9.41 -8.11 -7.91
N THR A 417 -10.55 -8.67 -7.48
CA THR A 417 -11.82 -7.96 -7.43
C THR A 417 -12.02 -7.37 -6.03
N VAL A 418 -12.66 -6.20 -5.97
CA VAL A 418 -12.94 -5.49 -4.73
C VAL A 418 -14.34 -5.86 -4.19
N LYS A 419 -15.11 -6.60 -4.99
CA LYS A 419 -16.42 -7.17 -4.67
C LYS A 419 -16.36 -8.68 -4.66
#